data_AF-A0A6I7Q394-F1
#
_entry.id   AF-A0A6I7Q394-F1
#
_cell.length_a   1.000
_cell.length_b   1.000
_cell.length_c   1.000
_cell.angle_alpha   90.00
_cell.angle_beta   90.00
_cell.angle_gamma   90.00
#
_symmetry.space_group_name_H-M   'P 1'
#
loop_
_entity.id
_entity.type
_entity.pdbx_description
1 polymer ?
#
loop_
_entity_poly.entity_id
_entity_poly.type
_entity_poly.pdbx_seq_one_letter_code
_entity_poly.pdbx_strand_id
1 'polypeptide(L)'
;MLVPVLAADLLDTETRALLVDAVEAAFALDRYNARCRSDQSGRRTENLNKALTSRFRITVIGVQDDLFPERDYRSAQARMQQQFLEQLRAFDGCAGAKVARWRETLGARYDEAMAGIAALP
;
A
#
# COMPACT_ATOMS: atom_id res chain seq x y z
N MET A 1 -13.13 2.03 30.50
CA MET A 1 -12.44 1.46 29.32
C MET A 1 -11.76 2.62 28.61
N LEU A 2 -10.44 2.73 28.75
CA LEU A 2 -9.65 3.73 28.01
C LEU A 2 -9.53 3.22 26.58
N VAL A 3 -10.28 3.81 25.65
CA VAL A 3 -10.02 3.66 24.23
C VAL A 3 -8.61 4.21 24.01
N PRO A 4 -7.68 3.45 23.40
CA PRO A 4 -6.42 4.04 23.02
C PRO A 4 -6.77 5.15 22.03
N VAL A 5 -6.49 6.40 22.39
CA VAL A 5 -6.44 7.49 21.42
C VAL A 5 -5.30 7.12 20.49
N LEU A 6 -5.63 6.38 19.43
CA LEU A 6 -4.67 5.89 18.46
C LEU A 6 -3.99 7.12 17.86
N ALA A 7 -2.67 7.05 17.71
CA ALA A 7 -1.87 8.08 17.06
C ALA A 7 -2.42 8.51 15.68
N ALA A 8 -3.30 7.71 15.06
CA ALA A 8 -4.06 8.04 13.86
C ALA A 8 -4.89 9.33 13.96
N ASP A 9 -5.47 9.64 15.14
CA ASP A 9 -6.24 10.89 15.32
C ASP A 9 -5.36 12.13 15.41
N LEU A 10 -4.06 11.97 15.57
CA LEU A 10 -3.06 13.05 15.57
C LEU A 10 -2.44 13.28 14.19
N LEU A 11 -2.71 12.41 13.22
CA LEU A 11 -2.21 12.57 11.86
C LEU A 11 -3.07 13.60 11.12
N ASP A 12 -2.41 14.60 10.52
CA ASP A 12 -3.07 15.52 9.61
C ASP A 12 -3.55 14.80 8.32
N THR A 13 -4.36 15.51 7.53
CA THR A 13 -5.00 14.94 6.33
C THR A 13 -3.96 14.52 5.28
N GLU A 14 -2.87 15.27 5.14
CA GLU A 14 -1.81 14.98 4.16
C GLU A 14 -1.08 13.68 4.53
N THR A 15 -0.73 13.54 5.81
CA THR A 15 -0.11 12.33 6.33
C THR A 15 -1.02 11.13 6.16
N ARG A 16 -2.32 11.27 6.47
CA ARG A 16 -3.29 10.17 6.27
C ARG A 16 -3.36 9.74 4.81
N ALA A 17 -3.41 10.68 3.86
CA ALA A 17 -3.43 10.39 2.44
C ALA A 17 -2.15 9.66 1.99
N LEU A 18 -0.98 10.15 2.43
CA LEU A 18 0.31 9.51 2.15
C LEU A 18 0.38 8.07 2.68
N LEU A 19 -0.19 7.79 3.85
CA LEU A 19 -0.22 6.43 4.41
C LEU A 19 -1.12 5.50 3.60
N VAL A 20 -2.28 5.99 3.14
CA VAL A 20 -3.16 5.24 2.24
C VAL A 20 -2.44 4.92 0.93
N ASP A 21 -1.82 5.94 0.31
CA ASP A 21 -1.07 5.78 -0.93
C ASP A 21 0.08 4.78 -0.79
N ALA A 22 0.81 4.80 0.33
CA ALA A 22 1.87 3.86 0.61
C ALA A 22 1.37 2.41 0.68
N VAL A 23 0.22 2.18 1.33
CA VAL A 23 -0.40 0.86 1.41
C VAL A 23 -0.82 0.36 0.02
N GLU A 24 -1.48 1.22 -0.78
CA GLU A 24 -1.87 0.86 -2.14
C GLU A 24 -0.67 0.56 -3.04
N ALA A 25 0.40 1.37 -2.95
CA ALA A 25 1.63 1.19 -3.72
C ALA A 25 2.36 -0.11 -3.35
N ALA A 26 2.50 -0.39 -2.05
CA ALA A 26 3.10 -1.63 -1.56
C ALA A 26 2.31 -2.86 -2.02
N PHE A 27 0.98 -2.82 -1.85
CA PHE A 27 0.09 -3.89 -2.30
C PHE A 27 0.21 -4.14 -3.79
N ALA A 28 0.11 -3.10 -4.62
CA ALA A 28 0.14 -3.24 -6.08
C ALA A 28 1.46 -3.83 -6.58
N LEU A 29 2.60 -3.39 -6.03
CA LEU A 29 3.90 -3.91 -6.41
C LEU A 29 4.11 -5.37 -5.97
N ASP A 30 3.75 -5.72 -4.72
CA ASP A 30 3.82 -7.11 -4.27
C ASP A 30 2.89 -8.00 -5.11
N ARG A 31 1.69 -7.52 -5.45
CA ARG A 31 0.75 -8.27 -6.27
C ARG A 31 1.24 -8.49 -7.69
N TYR A 32 1.88 -7.48 -8.29
CA TYR A 32 2.56 -7.63 -9.57
C TYR A 32 3.66 -8.68 -9.51
N ASN A 33 4.55 -8.60 -8.51
CA ASN A 33 5.67 -9.53 -8.37
C ASN A 33 5.17 -10.96 -8.15
N ALA A 34 4.16 -11.17 -7.32
CA ALA A 34 3.57 -12.48 -7.09
C ALA A 34 2.94 -13.06 -8.36
N ARG A 35 2.17 -12.25 -9.11
CA ARG A 35 1.41 -12.73 -10.27
C ARG A 35 2.25 -12.87 -11.53
N CYS A 36 3.11 -11.90 -11.82
CA CYS A 36 3.85 -11.81 -13.08
C CYS A 36 5.31 -12.24 -12.97
N ARG A 37 5.82 -12.48 -11.75
CA ARG A 37 7.21 -12.92 -11.50
C ARG A 37 7.34 -14.09 -10.52
N SER A 38 6.22 -14.64 -10.05
CA SER A 38 6.17 -15.73 -9.07
C SER A 38 6.89 -15.43 -7.74
N ASP A 39 7.08 -14.15 -7.40
CA ASP A 39 7.69 -13.73 -6.13
C ASP A 39 6.60 -13.44 -5.10
N GLN A 40 6.44 -14.37 -4.16
CA GLN A 40 5.42 -14.32 -3.11
C GLN A 40 5.92 -13.73 -1.80
N SER A 41 7.07 -13.04 -1.80
CA SER A 41 7.70 -12.59 -0.55
C SER A 41 6.91 -11.52 0.22
N GLY A 42 6.06 -10.73 -0.45
CA GLY A 42 5.31 -9.65 0.21
C GLY A 42 6.20 -8.57 0.84
N ARG A 43 7.44 -8.45 0.33
CA ARG A 43 8.50 -7.67 0.98
C ARG A 43 8.16 -6.18 1.09
N ARG A 44 7.36 -5.63 0.16
CA ARG A 44 7.03 -4.20 0.17
C ARG A 44 6.03 -3.88 1.27
N THR A 45 5.02 -4.71 1.42
CA THR A 45 4.07 -4.63 2.52
C THR A 45 4.76 -4.82 3.87
N GLU A 46 5.68 -5.78 3.97
CA GLU A 46 6.45 -6.00 5.21
C GLU A 46 7.33 -4.80 5.58
N ASN A 47 8.05 -4.24 4.61
CA ASN A 47 8.90 -3.08 4.83
C ASN A 47 8.09 -1.84 5.22
N LEU A 48 6.96 -1.60 4.55
CA LEU A 48 6.04 -0.54 4.94
C LEU A 48 5.55 -0.75 6.37
N ASN A 49 5.11 -1.96 6.73
CA ASN A 49 4.64 -2.25 8.08
C ASN A 49 5.71 -1.99 9.15
N LYS A 50 7.00 -2.28 8.86
CA LYS A 50 8.12 -1.92 9.75
C LYS A 50 8.28 -0.41 9.91
N ALA A 51 8.15 0.36 8.83
CA ALA A 51 8.22 1.82 8.90
C ALA A 51 7.04 2.39 9.71
N LEU A 52 5.81 1.93 9.47
CA LEU A 52 4.62 2.39 10.18
C LEU A 52 4.65 2.05 11.68
N THR A 53 5.04 0.81 12.02
CA THR A 53 5.07 0.35 13.41
C THR A 53 6.16 1.05 14.21
N SER A 54 7.32 1.30 13.61
CA SER A 54 8.42 2.00 14.29
C SER A 54 8.13 3.48 14.50
N ARG A 55 7.53 4.15 13.50
CA ARG A 55 7.33 5.61 13.51
C ARG A 55 6.02 6.05 14.15
N PHE A 56 4.90 5.41 13.79
CA PHE A 56 3.56 5.85 14.17
C PHE A 56 2.86 4.90 15.14
N ARG A 57 3.47 3.75 15.45
CA ARG A 57 2.85 2.69 16.27
C ARG A 57 1.54 2.15 15.67
N ILE A 58 1.38 2.25 14.36
CA ILE A 58 0.27 1.67 13.59
C ILE A 58 0.79 0.59 12.64
N THR A 59 -0.10 -0.27 12.17
CA THR A 59 0.21 -1.33 11.18
C THR A 59 -0.43 -1.00 9.84
N VAL A 60 -0.04 -1.72 8.79
CA VAL A 60 -0.75 -1.67 7.49
C VAL A 60 -2.23 -2.00 7.65
N ILE A 61 -2.56 -2.99 8.48
CA ILE A 61 -3.96 -3.34 8.77
C ILE A 61 -4.67 -2.19 9.48
N GLY A 62 -4.03 -1.55 10.47
CA GLY A 62 -4.58 -0.38 11.14
C GLY A 62 -4.85 0.78 10.18
N VAL A 63 -3.96 1.04 9.22
CA VAL A 63 -4.22 2.03 8.16
C VAL A 63 -5.45 1.64 7.33
N GLN A 64 -5.61 0.36 6.99
CA GLN A 64 -6.76 -0.13 6.22
C GLN A 64 -8.08 -0.10 7.02
N ASP A 65 -8.04 -0.31 8.34
CA ASP A 65 -9.22 -0.24 9.19
C ASP A 65 -9.61 1.20 9.57
N ASP A 66 -8.63 2.09 9.72
CA ASP A 66 -8.86 3.43 10.27
C ASP A 66 -8.91 4.54 9.21
N LEU A 67 -8.12 4.43 8.13
CA LEU A 67 -7.90 5.53 7.18
C LEU A 67 -8.51 5.28 5.80
N PHE A 68 -8.74 4.03 5.42
CA PHE A 68 -9.41 3.70 4.16
C PHE A 68 -10.91 3.99 4.25
N PRO A 69 -11.58 4.33 3.13
CA PRO A 69 -13.01 4.64 3.13
C PRO A 69 -13.89 3.46 3.56
N GLU A 70 -13.43 2.23 3.33
CA GLU A 70 -14.15 1.01 3.73
C GLU A 70 -14.16 0.78 5.24
N ARG A 71 -13.15 1.30 5.96
CA ARG A 71 -12.93 1.07 7.40
C ARG A 71 -12.96 -0.40 7.83
N ASP A 72 -12.57 -1.28 6.90
CA ASP A 72 -12.48 -2.73 7.08
C ASP A 72 -11.41 -3.25 6.13
N TYR A 73 -10.35 -3.83 6.69
CA TYR A 73 -9.19 -4.25 5.91
C TYR A 73 -9.54 -5.30 4.86
N ARG A 74 -10.52 -6.17 5.12
CA ARG A 74 -10.92 -7.21 4.16
C ARG A 74 -11.55 -6.57 2.93
N SER A 75 -12.40 -5.58 3.13
CA SER A 75 -13.05 -4.80 2.07
C SER A 75 -12.03 -3.96 1.30
N ALA A 76 -11.11 -3.29 2.00
CA ALA A 76 -10.00 -2.55 1.38
C ALA A 76 -9.12 -3.46 0.49
N GLN A 77 -8.73 -4.63 1.00
CA GLN A 77 -7.96 -5.63 0.23
C GLN A 77 -8.72 -6.12 -1.00
N ALA A 78 -10.04 -6.35 -0.88
CA ALA A 78 -10.89 -6.74 -2.00
C ALA A 78 -10.94 -5.65 -3.09
N ARG A 79 -11.13 -4.37 -2.71
CA ARG A 79 -11.09 -3.24 -3.65
C ARG A 79 -9.75 -3.15 -4.36
N MET A 80 -8.64 -3.12 -3.62
CA MET A 80 -7.31 -3.01 -4.21
C MET A 80 -7.01 -4.20 -5.15
N GLN A 81 -7.46 -5.40 -4.79
CA GLN A 81 -7.36 -6.58 -5.66
C GLN A 81 -8.13 -6.41 -6.97
N GLN A 82 -9.36 -5.90 -6.91
CA GLN A 82 -10.16 -5.64 -8.12
C GLN A 82 -9.51 -4.59 -9.01
N GLN A 83 -9.11 -3.47 -8.43
CA GLN A 83 -8.42 -2.38 -9.12
C GLN A 83 -7.11 -2.84 -9.78
N PHE A 84 -6.31 -3.66 -9.10
CA PHE A 84 -5.10 -4.24 -9.67
C PHE A 84 -5.41 -5.11 -10.90
N LEU A 85 -6.45 -5.95 -10.82
CA LEU A 85 -6.83 -6.83 -11.93
C LEU A 85 -7.38 -6.03 -13.12
N GLU A 86 -8.11 -4.94 -12.87
CA GLU A 86 -8.57 -4.01 -13.91
C GLU A 86 -7.39 -3.37 -14.64
N GLN A 87 -6.43 -2.83 -13.91
CA GLN A 87 -5.23 -2.24 -14.51
C GLN A 87 -4.42 -3.29 -15.27
N LEU A 88 -4.24 -4.49 -14.71
CA LEU A 88 -3.54 -5.57 -15.40
C LEU A 88 -4.26 -6.00 -16.69
N ARG A 89 -5.60 -6.00 -16.72
CA ARG A 89 -6.36 -6.27 -17.95
C ARG A 89 -6.17 -5.16 -18.98
N ALA A 90 -6.09 -3.89 -18.58
CA ALA A 90 -5.79 -2.78 -19.48
C ALA A 90 -4.40 -2.88 -20.14
N PHE A 91 -3.49 -3.65 -19.53
CA PHE A 91 -2.19 -4.00 -20.11
C PHE A 91 -2.17 -5.34 -20.86
N ASP A 92 -3.31 -5.93 -21.20
CA ASP A 92 -3.39 -7.27 -21.82
C ASP A 92 -2.67 -8.36 -21.00
N GLY A 93 -2.74 -8.24 -19.66
CA GLY A 93 -2.11 -9.17 -18.73
C GLY A 93 -0.64 -8.89 -18.46
N CYS A 94 0.06 -9.90 -17.92
CA CYS A 94 1.46 -9.75 -17.52
C CYS A 94 2.41 -9.48 -18.70
N ALA A 95 2.05 -9.94 -19.91
CA ALA A 95 2.88 -9.75 -21.09
C ALA A 95 2.94 -8.28 -21.50
N GLY A 96 1.78 -7.64 -21.71
CA GLY A 96 1.76 -6.22 -22.07
C GLY A 96 2.20 -5.33 -20.89
N ALA A 97 1.93 -5.71 -19.64
CA ALA A 97 2.45 -4.98 -18.49
C ALA A 97 3.98 -4.99 -18.41
N LYS A 98 4.63 -6.08 -18.83
CA LYS A 98 6.08 -6.18 -18.92
C LYS A 98 6.63 -5.29 -20.04
N VAL A 99 5.98 -5.29 -21.22
CA VAL A 99 6.34 -4.40 -22.34
C VAL A 99 6.22 -2.93 -21.92
N ALA A 100 5.15 -2.58 -21.21
CA ALA A 100 4.90 -1.24 -20.68
C ALA A 100 5.80 -0.88 -19.48
N ARG A 101 6.70 -1.76 -19.05
CA ARG A 101 7.58 -1.59 -17.87
C ARG A 101 6.81 -1.21 -16.60
N TRP A 102 5.57 -1.68 -16.45
CA TRP A 102 4.66 -1.25 -15.38
C TRP A 102 5.22 -1.50 -13.97
N ARG A 103 6.03 -2.55 -13.79
CA ARG A 103 6.74 -2.80 -12.53
C ARG A 103 7.56 -1.60 -12.07
N GLU A 104 8.21 -0.89 -12.99
CA GLU A 104 9.05 0.26 -12.66
C GLU A 104 8.21 1.43 -12.19
N THR A 105 7.06 1.68 -12.82
CA THR A 105 6.07 2.65 -12.34
C THR A 105 5.56 2.31 -10.94
N LEU A 106 5.24 1.03 -10.67
CA LEU A 106 4.84 0.57 -9.35
C LEU A 106 5.97 0.70 -8.32
N GLY A 107 7.22 0.45 -8.74
CA GLY A 107 8.43 0.67 -7.95
C GLY A 107 8.61 2.12 -7.56
N ALA A 108 8.56 3.02 -8.54
CA ALA A 108 8.71 4.46 -8.32
C ALA A 108 7.64 4.99 -7.35
N ARG A 109 6.37 4.60 -7.52
CA ARG A 109 5.29 4.98 -6.58
C ARG A 109 5.55 4.49 -5.15
N TYR A 110 6.02 3.25 -4.99
CA TYR A 110 6.35 2.72 -3.67
C TYR A 110 7.54 3.45 -3.04
N ASP A 111 8.61 3.69 -3.81
CA ASP A 111 9.81 4.35 -3.33
C ASP A 111 9.52 5.82 -2.95
N GLU A 112 8.68 6.52 -3.73
CA GLU A 112 8.20 7.87 -3.44
C GLU A 112 7.38 7.91 -2.14
N ALA A 113 6.43 6.99 -1.96
CA ALA A 113 5.61 6.93 -0.75
C ALA A 113 6.47 6.63 0.50
N MET A 114 7.44 5.73 0.38
CA MET A 114 8.38 5.42 1.48
C MET A 114 9.27 6.63 1.80
N ALA A 115 9.73 7.37 0.79
CA ALA A 115 10.51 8.59 0.99
C ALA A 115 9.67 9.68 1.67
N GLY A 116 8.41 9.85 1.28
CA GLY A 116 7.46 10.74 1.95
C GLY A 116 7.31 10.39 3.42
N ILE A 117 7.09 9.11 3.74
CA ILE A 117 6.96 8.65 5.14
C ILE A 117 8.24 8.90 5.95
N ALA A 118 9.41 8.71 5.33
CA ALA A 118 10.69 8.97 5.97
C ALA A 118 10.90 10.47 6.25
N ALA A 119 10.38 11.35 5.38
CA ALA A 119 10.52 12.80 5.46
C ALA A 119 9.51 13.50 6.39
N LEU A 120 8.47 12.79 6.85
CA LEU A 120 7.57 13.33 7.87
C LEU A 120 8.35 13.78 9.12
N PRO A 121 7.82 14.72 9.93
CA PRO A 121 8.44 15.15 11.18
C PRO A 121 8.37 14.09 12.29
#